data_AF-A0A142NJT8-F1
#
_entry.id   AF-A0A142NJT8-F1
#
_cell.length_a   1.000
_cell.length_b   1.000
_cell.length_c   1.000
_cell.angle_alpha   90.00
_cell.angle_beta   90.00
_cell.angle_gamma   90.00
#
_symmetry.space_group_name_H-M   'P 1'
#
loop_
_entity.id
_entity.type
_entity.pdbx_description
1 polymer ?
#
loop_
_entity_poly.entity_id
_entity_poly.type
_entity_poly.pdbx_seq_one_letter_code
_entity_poly.pdbx_strand_id
1 'polypeptide(L)' 'MNVLASPRYSKSDLAEAGVGRISTGSLLYRAAMSQALGSLQVLADDRPAETANVLSYQAFTELG' A
#
# COMPACT_ATOMS: atom_id res chain seq x y z
N MET A 1 15.04 6.39 -17.82
CA MET A 1 15.02 5.01 -17.27
C MET A 1 13.77 4.81 -16.41
N ASN A 2 13.18 3.60 -16.40
CA ASN A 2 12.12 3.21 -15.46
C ASN A 2 12.71 2.31 -14.37
N VAL A 3 12.32 2.52 -13.12
CA VAL A 3 12.80 1.76 -11.96
C VAL A 3 11.64 1.26 -11.11
N LEU A 4 11.90 0.26 -10.26
CA LEU A 4 10.95 -0.14 -9.22
C LEU A 4 11.15 0.70 -7.96
N ALA A 5 10.03 1.05 -7.31
CA ALA A 5 10.03 1.73 -6.03
C ALA A 5 10.82 0.92 -4.99
N SER A 6 11.67 1.61 -4.23
CA SER A 6 12.50 1.03 -3.18
C SER A 6 12.55 2.01 -2.01
N PRO A 7 12.50 1.54 -0.75
CA PRO A 7 12.63 2.41 0.42
C PRO A 7 14.06 2.95 0.60
N ARG A 8 15.04 2.41 -0.15
CA ARG A 8 16.45 2.82 -0.05
C ARG A 8 16.73 4.20 -0.67
N TYR A 9 15.86 4.66 -1.56
CA TYR A 9 16.07 5.90 -2.31
C TYR A 9 14.81 6.74 -2.26
N SER A 10 14.98 8.04 -2.02
CA SER A 10 13.87 8.97 -2.10
C SER A 10 13.51 9.23 -3.57
N LYS A 11 12.34 9.83 -3.81
CA LYS A 11 11.94 10.24 -5.16
C LYS A 11 12.89 11.31 -5.73
N SER A 12 13.42 12.21 -4.89
CA SER A 12 14.36 13.25 -5.31
C SER A 12 15.69 12.65 -5.76
N ASP A 13 16.24 11.69 -5.01
CA ASP A 13 17.52 11.04 -5.38
C ASP A 13 17.40 10.35 -6.75
N LEU A 14 16.25 9.71 -7.01
CA LEU A 14 15.97 9.07 -8.29
C LEU A 14 15.80 10.11 -9.42
N ALA A 15 15.16 11.25 -9.13
CA ALA A 15 15.01 12.33 -10.09
C ALA A 15 16.36 12.96 -10.48
N GLU A 16 17.22 13.22 -9.51
CA GLU A 16 18.59 13.71 -9.72
C GLU A 16 19.43 12.73 -10.55
N ALA A 17 19.19 11.42 -10.38
CA ALA A 17 19.81 10.36 -11.19
C ALA A 17 19.21 10.20 -12.60
N GLY A 18 18.26 11.05 -13.01
CA GLY A 18 17.64 11.02 -14.34
C GLY A 18 16.58 9.92 -14.53
N VAL A 19 15.98 9.43 -13.44
CA VAL A 19 14.85 8.50 -13.52
C VAL A 19 13.61 9.24 -13.99
N GLY A 20 13.03 8.79 -15.11
CA GLY A 20 11.83 9.40 -15.70
C GLY A 20 10.52 8.72 -15.26
N ARG A 21 10.60 7.55 -14.64
CA ARG A 21 9.43 6.81 -14.16
C ARG A 21 9.78 5.89 -12.99
N ILE A 22 8.92 5.88 -11.98
CA ILE A 22 8.97 4.95 -10.85
C ILE A 22 7.72 4.08 -10.88
N SER A 23 7.91 2.77 -10.93
CA SER A 23 6.82 1.77 -10.93
C SER A 23 6.78 1.04 -9.59
N THR A 24 5.61 0.64 -9.12
CA THR A 24 5.47 -0.12 -7.86
C THR A 24 5.48 -1.63 -8.08
N GLY A 25 5.37 -2.11 -9.32
CA GLY A 25 5.15 -3.52 -9.61
C GLY A 25 3.97 -4.08 -8.80
N SER A 26 4.13 -5.27 -8.24
CA SER A 26 3.12 -5.90 -7.37
C SER A 26 3.14 -5.42 -5.91
N LEU A 27 3.90 -4.38 -5.57
CA LEU A 27 4.04 -3.91 -4.18
C LEU A 27 2.69 -3.55 -3.55
N LEU A 28 1.85 -2.77 -4.25
CA LEU A 28 0.54 -2.35 -3.73
C LEU A 28 -0.41 -3.54 -3.55
N TYR A 29 -0.41 -4.47 -4.51
CA TYR A 29 -1.20 -5.71 -4.41
C TYR A 29 -0.78 -6.53 -3.18
N ARG A 30 0.53 -6.76 -2.99
CA ARG A 30 1.03 -7.50 -1.84
C ARG A 30 0.72 -6.78 -0.53
N ALA A 31 0.83 -5.46 -0.48
CA ALA A 31 0.48 -4.68 0.70
C ALA A 31 -1.01 -4.88 1.07
N ALA A 32 -1.91 -4.80 0.10
CA ALA A 32 -3.34 -5.06 0.31
C ALA A 32 -3.59 -6.49 0.80
N MET A 33 -2.96 -7.50 0.19
CA MET A 33 -3.11 -8.89 0.60
C MET A 33 -2.58 -9.16 2.02
N SER A 34 -1.44 -8.57 2.38
CA SER A 34 -0.89 -8.66 3.73
C SER A 34 -1.83 -8.05 4.77
N GLN A 35 -2.45 -6.91 4.46
CA GLN A 35 -3.44 -6.30 5.35
C GLN A 35 -4.70 -7.16 5.48
N ALA A 36 -5.21 -7.72 4.38
CA ALA A 36 -6.36 -8.62 4.42
C ALA A 36 -6.09 -9.87 5.28
N LEU A 37 -4.90 -10.47 5.14
CA LEU A 37 -4.47 -11.59 5.99
C LEU A 37 -4.37 -11.17 7.47
N GLY A 38 -3.83 -9.98 7.74
CA GLY A 38 -3.80 -9.41 9.09
C GLY A 38 -5.18 -9.29 9.72
N SER A 39 -6.17 -8.81 8.96
CA SER A 39 -7.57 -8.72 9.42
C SER A 39 -8.17 -10.10 9.76
N LEU A 40 -7.85 -11.14 8.98
CA LEU A 40 -8.29 -12.50 9.28
C LEU A 40 -7.67 -13.02 10.59
N GLN A 41 -6.41 -12.70 10.86
CA GLN A 41 -5.76 -13.07 12.12
C GLN A 41 -6.42 -12.37 13.32
N VAL A 42 -6.75 -11.08 13.20
CA VAL A 42 -7.47 -10.33 14.24
C VAL A 42 -8.82 -10.99 14.56
N LEU A 43 -9.57 -11.43 13.54
CA LEU A 43 -10.81 -12.18 13.73
C LEU A 43 -10.58 -13.55 14.39
N ALA A 44 -9.54 -14.28 13.98
CA ALA A 44 -9.21 -15.57 14.56
C ALA A 44 -8.80 -15.49 16.03
N ASP A 45 -8.17 -14.37 16.42
CA ASP A 45 -7.71 -14.11 17.79
C ASP A 45 -8.80 -13.47 18.68
N ASP A 46 -10.03 -13.26 18.18
CA ASP A 46 -11.11 -12.51 18.85
C ASP A 46 -10.68 -11.12 19.37
N ARG A 47 -9.83 -10.44 18.58
CA ARG A 47 -9.34 -9.09 18.88
C ARG A 47 -10.22 -8.02 18.21
N PRO A 48 -10.33 -6.82 18.79
CA PRO A 48 -11.01 -5.71 18.13
C PRO A 48 -10.41 -5.41 16.74
N ALA A 49 -11.28 -5.17 15.77
CA ALA A 49 -10.86 -4.83 14.40
C ALA A 49 -10.05 -3.52 14.36
N GLU A 50 -8.93 -3.54 13.65
CA GLU A 50 -8.16 -2.33 13.35
C GLU A 50 -8.78 -1.58 12.17
N THR A 51 -9.49 -0.49 12.45
CA THR A 51 -10.25 0.26 11.43
C THR A 51 -9.55 1.51 10.92
N ALA A 52 -8.41 1.89 11.51
CA ALA A 52 -7.71 3.15 11.20
C ALA A 52 -7.31 3.29 9.73
N ASN A 53 -7.03 2.16 9.05
CA ASN A 53 -6.63 2.12 7.64
C ASN A 53 -7.76 1.66 6.71
N VAL A 54 -8.99 1.51 7.22
CA VAL A 54 -10.15 1.07 6.45
C VAL A 54 -10.93 2.31 6.01
N LEU A 55 -11.30 2.36 4.73
CA LEU A 55 -12.16 3.42 4.23
C LEU A 55 -13.52 3.36 4.93
N SER A 56 -14.07 4.52 5.28
CA SER A 56 -15.45 4.57 5.71
C SER A 56 -16.36 4.09 4.58
N TYR A 57 -17.54 3.59 4.93
CA TYR A 57 -18.52 3.17 3.94
C TYR A 57 -18.86 4.31 2.96
N GLN A 58 -18.97 5.54 3.46
CA GLN A 58 -19.17 6.73 2.65
C GLN A 58 -18.01 6.97 1.66
N ALA A 59 -16.76 6.95 2.14
CA ALA A 59 -15.59 7.14 1.28
C ALA A 59 -15.48 6.04 0.22
N PHE A 60 -15.91 4.81 0.54
CA PHE A 60 -15.96 3.72 -0.43
C PHE A 60 -17.01 3.97 -1.52
N THR A 61 -18.21 4.42 -1.17
CA THR A 61 -19.27 4.75 -2.16
C THR A 61 -18.92 5.93 -3.05
N GLU A 62 -18.06 6.84 -2.60
CA GLU A 62 -17.60 7.97 -3.41
C GLU A 62 -16.51 7.56 -4.44
N LEU A 63 -15.93 6.37 -4.30
CA LEU A 63 -14.95 5.81 -5.24
C LEU A 63 -15.60 5.05 -6.42
N GLY A 64 -16.92 4.87 -6.42
CA GLY A 64 -17.67 4.13 -7.44
C GLY A 64 -19.12 4.58 -7.59
#